data_AF-A0A6J4I3P5-F1
#
_entry.id   AF-A0A6J4I3P5-F1
#
_cell.length_a   1.000
_cell.length_b   1.000
_cell.length_c   1.000
_cell.angle_alpha   90.00
_cell.angle_beta   90.00
_cell.angle_gamma   90.00
#
_symmetry.space_group_name_H-M   'P 1'
#
loop_
_entity.id
_entity.type
_entity.pdbx_description
1 polymer ?
#
loop_
_entity_poly.entity_id
_entity_poly.type
_entity_poly.pdbx_seq_one_letter_code
_entity_poly.pdbx_strand_id
1 'polypeptide(L)'
;AVRTLYLILIIVAILGPSFGAMKKEIKTIGKDIFILVDISASMNARDIPPSRLEKVKYDLRGLIQQFNSDRIGLIVFAQDAFVQCPLTYDQSALLLFTETINTRLMPRSGANYAPALQLALSKLKAKENPHLTEKRAQMILLISDGEDFSANLGPLYHDLNRTNVRVFSLGVGSDKGAPIPLVKGYITDKNGKRVISKLNAERLAEIAGNTNGQYFEIGERSSEIPRLISAVNAIEGERQETRTVDVRANKYYYPLMLALVFIMLDILFIFNVIRI
;
A
#
# COMPACT_ATOMS: atom_id res chain seq x y z
N ALA A 1 41.12 46.12 -12.71
CA ALA A 1 40.25 45.38 -13.65
C ALA A 1 40.03 43.93 -13.21
N VAL A 2 41.08 43.11 -13.04
CA VAL A 2 40.97 41.69 -12.64
C VAL A 2 40.24 41.49 -11.31
N ARG A 3 40.50 42.36 -10.33
CA ARG A 3 39.85 42.30 -9.00
C ARG A 3 38.33 42.47 -9.02
N THR A 4 37.85 43.42 -9.81
CA THR A 4 36.42 43.66 -10.00
C THR A 4 35.76 42.49 -10.72
N LEU A 5 36.48 41.84 -11.65
CA LEU A 5 35.97 40.74 -12.45
C LEU A 5 35.72 39.46 -11.62
N TYR A 6 36.68 39.04 -10.79
CA TYR A 6 36.45 37.86 -9.94
C TYR A 6 35.39 38.12 -8.86
N LEU A 7 35.25 39.36 -8.37
CA LEU A 7 34.18 39.72 -7.42
C LEU A 7 32.79 39.57 -8.04
N ILE A 8 32.61 40.03 -9.29
CA ILE A 8 31.35 39.85 -10.03
C ILE A 8 31.05 38.36 -10.22
N LEU A 9 32.06 37.56 -10.57
CA LEU A 9 31.88 36.10 -10.76
C LEU A 9 31.50 35.38 -9.46
N ILE A 10 32.04 35.79 -8.31
CA ILE A 10 31.66 35.26 -7.00
C ILE A 10 30.20 35.63 -6.67
N ILE A 11 29.80 36.88 -6.93
CA ILE A 11 28.40 37.32 -6.73
C ILE A 11 27.45 36.49 -7.59
N VAL A 12 27.80 36.26 -8.87
CA VAL A 12 27.03 35.40 -9.76
C VAL A 12 26.98 33.96 -9.24
N ALA A 13 28.08 33.40 -8.72
CA ALA A 13 28.06 32.07 -8.12
C ALA A 13 27.12 31.98 -6.91
N ILE A 14 27.12 33.00 -6.04
CA ILE A 14 26.24 33.07 -4.86
C ILE A 14 24.77 33.18 -5.25
N LEU A 15 24.46 33.92 -6.32
CA LEU A 15 23.10 34.02 -6.88
C LEU A 15 22.57 32.68 -7.42
N GLY A 16 23.44 31.68 -7.57
CA GLY A 16 23.05 30.31 -7.89
C GLY A 16 22.41 30.18 -9.27
N PRO A 17 23.14 30.48 -10.36
CA PRO A 17 22.59 30.46 -11.70
C PRO A 17 22.09 29.05 -12.00
N SER A 18 20.82 28.97 -12.36
CA SER A 18 20.14 27.70 -12.62
C SER A 18 19.77 27.62 -14.10
N PHE A 19 20.58 26.89 -14.86
CA PHE A 19 20.37 26.65 -16.28
C PHE A 19 20.68 25.19 -16.63
N GLY A 20 19.97 24.68 -17.64
CA GLY A 20 19.93 23.25 -17.95
C GLY A 20 18.92 22.49 -17.08
N ALA A 21 18.11 21.66 -17.71
CA ALA A 21 17.21 20.75 -17.02
C ALA A 21 18.01 19.50 -16.60
N MET A 22 18.12 19.25 -15.29
CA MET A 22 18.51 17.92 -14.81
C MET A 22 17.21 17.16 -14.56
N LYS A 23 16.94 16.16 -15.39
CA LYS A 23 15.77 15.30 -15.23
C LYS A 23 16.02 14.39 -14.03
N LYS A 24 15.37 14.67 -12.89
CA LYS A 24 15.41 13.74 -11.75
C LYS A 24 14.24 12.77 -11.90
N GLU A 25 14.56 11.50 -12.15
CA GLU A 25 13.55 10.45 -12.20
C GLU A 25 13.08 10.15 -10.77
N ILE A 26 11.86 10.56 -10.42
CA ILE A 26 11.15 10.04 -9.26
C ILE A 26 9.92 9.31 -9.83
N LYS A 27 10.06 8.00 -10.01
CA LYS A 27 8.97 7.13 -10.46
C LYS A 27 8.40 6.44 -9.22
N THR A 28 7.21 6.83 -8.81
CA THR A 28 6.40 6.02 -7.89
C THR A 28 5.07 5.80 -8.59
N ILE A 29 4.81 4.56 -9.02
CA ILE A 29 3.49 4.18 -9.51
C ILE A 29 2.58 4.12 -8.29
N GLY A 30 1.62 5.04 -8.20
CA GLY A 30 0.62 4.94 -7.15
C GLY A 30 -0.24 3.69 -7.35
N LYS A 31 -0.57 3.00 -6.26
CA LYS A 31 -1.39 1.78 -6.23
C LYS A 31 -2.84 2.12 -5.93
N ASP A 32 -3.72 1.26 -6.40
CA ASP A 32 -5.11 1.19 -5.94
C ASP A 32 -5.29 -0.13 -5.18
N ILE A 33 -5.53 -0.02 -3.87
CA ILE A 33 -5.61 -1.15 -2.96
C ILE A 33 -7.03 -1.22 -2.40
N PHE A 34 -7.75 -2.31 -2.66
CA PHE A 34 -8.96 -2.61 -1.90
C PHE A 34 -8.64 -3.60 -0.78
N ILE A 35 -8.89 -3.19 0.46
CA ILE A 35 -8.83 -4.05 1.63
C ILE A 35 -10.21 -4.67 1.82
N LEU A 36 -10.28 -5.99 1.81
CA LEU A 36 -11.50 -6.77 2.02
C LEU A 36 -11.39 -7.39 3.39
N VAL A 37 -12.26 -6.97 4.32
CA VAL A 37 -12.25 -7.46 5.69
C VAL A 37 -13.47 -8.35 5.92
N ASP A 38 -13.20 -9.57 6.34
CA ASP A 38 -14.22 -10.50 6.82
C ASP A 38 -14.82 -9.97 8.13
N ILE A 39 -16.14 -9.85 8.15
CA ILE A 39 -16.94 -9.45 9.32
C ILE A 39 -17.97 -10.54 9.70
N SER A 40 -17.74 -11.78 9.29
CA SER A 40 -18.53 -12.94 9.73
C SER A 40 -18.35 -13.19 11.23
N ALA A 41 -19.24 -14.01 11.81
CA ALA A 41 -19.25 -14.21 13.25
C ALA A 41 -17.94 -14.84 13.79
N SER A 42 -17.25 -15.67 12.99
CA SER A 42 -16.00 -16.32 13.36
C SER A 42 -14.87 -15.33 13.67
N MET A 43 -14.91 -14.13 13.08
CA MET A 43 -13.99 -13.04 13.38
C MET A 43 -14.14 -12.45 14.79
N ASN A 44 -15.17 -12.86 15.56
CA ASN A 44 -15.27 -12.58 16.99
C ASN A 44 -14.49 -13.56 17.88
N ALA A 45 -13.94 -14.63 17.32
CA ALA A 45 -13.11 -15.58 18.04
C ALA A 45 -11.91 -14.87 18.69
N ARG A 46 -11.46 -15.40 19.83
CA ARG A 46 -10.46 -14.78 20.73
C ARG A 46 -9.18 -15.60 20.87
N ASP A 47 -8.92 -16.50 19.93
CA ASP A 47 -7.60 -17.14 19.81
C ASP A 47 -6.51 -16.13 19.46
N ILE A 48 -6.88 -15.03 18.79
CA ILE A 48 -6.06 -13.84 18.65
C ILE A 48 -6.67 -12.71 19.49
N PRO A 49 -6.02 -12.27 20.60
CA PRO A 49 -6.57 -11.24 21.46
C PRO A 49 -6.60 -9.84 20.81
N PRO A 50 -7.60 -8.99 21.12
CA PRO A 50 -8.78 -9.26 21.96
C PRO A 50 -9.91 -10.01 21.23
N SER A 51 -9.96 -9.87 19.90
CA SER A 51 -10.64 -10.76 18.95
C SER A 51 -9.92 -10.66 17.61
N ARG A 52 -10.14 -11.62 16.70
CA ARG A 52 -9.56 -11.58 15.34
C ARG A 52 -9.86 -10.25 14.65
N LEU A 53 -11.11 -9.80 14.65
CA LEU A 53 -11.51 -8.53 14.01
C LEU A 53 -10.85 -7.30 14.65
N GLU A 54 -10.78 -7.24 15.98
CA GLU A 54 -10.16 -6.10 16.67
C GLU A 54 -8.64 -6.08 16.46
N LYS A 55 -8.00 -7.26 16.37
CA LYS A 55 -6.60 -7.36 15.97
C LYS A 55 -6.40 -6.87 14.53
N VAL A 56 -7.28 -7.24 13.60
CA VAL A 56 -7.25 -6.73 12.21
C VAL A 56 -7.38 -5.23 12.18
N LYS A 57 -8.35 -4.64 12.89
CA LYS A 57 -8.49 -3.17 12.98
C LYS A 57 -7.23 -2.51 13.49
N TYR A 58 -6.60 -3.08 14.53
CA TYR A 58 -5.33 -2.57 15.04
C TYR A 58 -4.20 -2.62 14.02
N ASP A 59 -3.99 -3.75 13.36
CA ASP A 59 -2.92 -3.92 12.38
C ASP A 59 -3.17 -3.07 11.11
N LEU A 60 -4.44 -2.89 10.72
CA LEU A 60 -4.83 -2.02 9.60
C LEU A 60 -4.47 -0.56 9.83
N ARG A 61 -4.54 -0.05 11.07
CA ARG A 61 -4.11 1.33 11.37
C ARG A 61 -2.66 1.55 10.98
N GLY A 62 -1.78 0.62 11.35
CA GLY A 62 -0.36 0.66 11.01
C GLY A 62 -0.13 0.47 9.51
N LEU A 63 -0.86 -0.46 8.88
CA LEU A 63 -0.75 -0.74 7.45
C LEU A 63 -1.14 0.46 6.58
N ILE A 64 -2.27 1.11 6.87
CA ILE A 64 -2.76 2.28 6.11
C ILE A 64 -1.73 3.41 6.09
N GLN A 65 -1.06 3.64 7.22
CA GLN A 65 -0.02 4.67 7.37
C GLN A 65 1.29 4.39 6.60
N GLN A 66 1.46 3.18 6.06
CA GLN A 66 2.62 2.87 5.20
C GLN A 66 2.39 3.25 3.74
N PHE A 67 1.13 3.41 3.32
CA PHE A 67 0.73 3.57 1.93
C PHE A 67 0.24 5.00 1.63
N ASN A 68 1.04 6.00 1.99
CA ASN A 68 0.68 7.44 1.93
C ASN A 68 0.48 8.00 0.52
N SER A 69 1.03 7.34 -0.50
CA SER A 69 0.94 7.75 -1.91
C SER A 69 -0.02 6.89 -2.73
N ASP A 70 -0.68 5.93 -2.07
CA ASP A 70 -1.59 4.98 -2.69
C ASP A 70 -3.05 5.34 -2.34
N ARG A 71 -3.99 4.93 -3.19
CA ARG A 71 -5.41 5.01 -2.87
C ARG A 71 -5.83 3.71 -2.24
N ILE A 72 -6.48 3.81 -1.10
CA ILE A 72 -6.95 2.64 -0.37
C ILE A 72 -8.46 2.74 -0.20
N GLY A 73 -9.14 1.63 -0.45
CA GLY A 73 -10.57 1.46 -0.22
C GLY A 73 -10.79 0.31 0.75
N LEU A 74 -11.94 0.32 1.41
CA LEU A 74 -12.35 -0.71 2.37
C LEU A 74 -13.66 -1.33 1.90
N ILE A 75 -13.66 -2.65 1.77
CA ILE A 75 -14.83 -3.48 1.57
C ILE A 75 -14.95 -4.38 2.79
N VAL A 76 -16.17 -4.50 3.32
CA VAL A 76 -16.49 -5.48 4.35
C VAL A 76 -17.35 -6.56 3.76
N PHE A 77 -17.20 -7.79 4.21
CA PHE A 77 -17.97 -8.92 3.68
C PHE A 77 -18.27 -10.00 4.72
N ALA A 78 -19.37 -10.71 4.47
CA ALA A 78 -19.70 -11.99 5.08
C ALA A 78 -20.31 -12.84 3.94
N GLN A 79 -21.61 -13.11 3.92
CA GLN A 79 -22.25 -13.77 2.76
C GLN A 79 -22.36 -12.86 1.53
N ASP A 80 -22.53 -11.57 1.77
CA ASP A 80 -22.53 -10.50 0.77
C ASP A 80 -21.34 -9.56 1.03
N ALA A 81 -21.14 -8.55 0.17
CA ALA A 81 -20.06 -7.59 0.33
C ALA A 81 -20.53 -6.15 0.04
N PHE A 82 -19.97 -5.19 0.78
CA PHE A 82 -20.31 -3.77 0.64
C PHE A 82 -19.06 -2.89 0.72
N VAL A 83 -19.05 -1.81 -0.04
CA VAL A 83 -17.99 -0.79 0.05
C VAL A 83 -18.23 0.04 1.31
N GLN A 84 -17.38 -0.15 2.31
CA GLN A 84 -17.38 0.65 3.54
C GLN A 84 -16.69 2.00 3.31
N CYS A 85 -15.62 2.01 2.52
CA CYS A 85 -14.91 3.22 2.11
C CYS A 85 -14.50 3.11 0.64
N PRO A 86 -14.91 4.04 -0.24
CA PRO A 86 -14.39 4.13 -1.59
C PRO A 86 -12.88 4.39 -1.60
N LEU A 87 -12.21 4.10 -2.72
CA LEU A 87 -10.79 4.42 -2.90
C LEU A 87 -10.53 5.91 -2.64
N THR A 88 -9.68 6.20 -1.66
CA THR A 88 -9.33 7.56 -1.24
C THR A 88 -7.85 7.66 -0.88
N TYR A 89 -7.31 8.88 -0.95
CA TYR A 89 -6.01 9.24 -0.36
C TYR A 89 -6.16 9.71 1.10
N ASP A 90 -7.39 9.96 1.55
CA ASP A 90 -7.67 10.43 2.90
C ASP A 90 -7.57 9.26 3.89
N GLN A 91 -6.40 9.13 4.51
CA GLN A 91 -6.15 8.12 5.53
C GLN A 91 -7.01 8.32 6.77
N SER A 92 -7.31 9.57 7.14
CA SER A 92 -8.12 9.86 8.33
C SER A 92 -9.54 9.33 8.16
N ALA A 93 -10.13 9.57 6.97
CA ALA A 93 -11.43 9.01 6.62
C ALA A 93 -11.41 7.48 6.62
N LEU A 94 -10.39 6.86 5.99
CA LEU A 94 -10.27 5.41 5.93
C LEU A 94 -10.10 4.77 7.32
N LEU A 95 -9.31 5.38 8.20
CA LEU A 95 -9.15 4.95 9.59
C LEU A 95 -10.47 5.04 10.34
N LEU A 96 -11.21 6.15 10.19
CA LEU A 96 -12.54 6.30 10.78
C LEU A 96 -13.49 5.18 10.32
N PHE A 97 -13.54 4.89 9.02
CA PHE A 97 -14.36 3.80 8.49
C PHE A 97 -13.91 2.42 9.02
N THR A 98 -12.61 2.21 9.17
CA THR A 98 -12.04 0.99 9.76
C THR A 98 -12.48 0.81 11.21
N GLU A 99 -12.61 1.89 11.99
CA GLU A 99 -13.11 1.81 13.38
C GLU A 99 -14.55 1.33 13.48
N THR A 100 -15.38 1.72 12.51
CA THR A 100 -16.82 1.44 12.53
C THR A 100 -17.16 -0.02 12.21
N ILE A 101 -16.24 -0.78 11.61
CA ILE A 101 -16.52 -2.16 11.20
C ILE A 101 -16.74 -3.06 12.42
N ASN A 102 -17.79 -3.88 12.35
CA ASN A 102 -18.12 -4.87 13.36
C ASN A 102 -19.01 -5.96 12.74
N THR A 103 -19.05 -7.14 13.36
CA THR A 103 -19.79 -8.30 12.80
C THR A 103 -21.30 -8.15 12.84
N ARG A 104 -21.85 -7.10 13.46
CA ARG A 104 -23.31 -6.85 13.47
C ARG A 104 -23.78 -6.04 12.28
N LEU A 105 -22.85 -5.53 11.46
CA LEU A 105 -23.19 -4.80 10.23
C LEU A 105 -23.90 -5.69 9.20
N MET A 106 -23.70 -7.01 9.28
CA MET A 106 -24.31 -7.97 8.36
C MET A 106 -25.17 -9.00 9.10
N PRO A 107 -26.44 -9.17 8.72
CA PRO A 107 -27.36 -10.08 9.41
C PRO A 107 -27.10 -11.55 9.11
N ARG A 108 -26.47 -11.87 7.97
CA ARG A 108 -26.17 -13.23 7.54
C ARG A 108 -24.71 -13.57 7.83
N SER A 109 -24.49 -14.61 8.64
CA SER A 109 -23.15 -15.11 8.98
C SER A 109 -22.65 -16.15 7.96
N GLY A 110 -21.34 -16.34 7.91
CA GLY A 110 -20.65 -17.20 6.95
C GLY A 110 -19.96 -16.36 5.87
N ALA A 111 -18.70 -16.67 5.59
CA ALA A 111 -17.90 -15.90 4.64
C ALA A 111 -18.08 -16.44 3.20
N ASN A 112 -18.29 -15.53 2.26
CA ASN A 112 -18.33 -15.81 0.83
C ASN A 112 -17.42 -14.80 0.12
N TYR A 113 -16.30 -15.28 -0.39
CA TYR A 113 -15.28 -14.43 -0.99
C TYR A 113 -15.66 -13.99 -2.41
N ALA A 114 -16.51 -14.74 -3.11
CA ALA A 114 -16.89 -14.41 -4.50
C ALA A 114 -17.53 -13.01 -4.62
N PRO A 115 -18.57 -12.63 -3.85
CA PRO A 115 -19.15 -11.29 -3.89
C PRO A 115 -18.12 -10.19 -3.56
N ALA A 116 -17.25 -10.43 -2.60
CA ALA A 116 -16.25 -9.45 -2.17
C ALA A 116 -15.21 -9.18 -3.25
N LEU A 117 -14.63 -10.25 -3.82
CA LEU A 117 -13.65 -10.17 -4.90
C LEU A 117 -14.26 -9.60 -6.19
N GLN A 118 -15.49 -9.98 -6.54
CA GLN A 118 -16.21 -9.42 -7.70
C GLN A 118 -16.49 -7.92 -7.51
N LEU A 119 -16.94 -7.52 -6.31
CA LEU A 119 -17.18 -6.12 -5.99
C LEU A 119 -15.89 -5.31 -6.11
N ALA A 120 -14.80 -5.77 -5.49
CA ALA A 120 -13.50 -5.13 -5.56
C ALA A 120 -13.02 -4.96 -7.01
N LEU A 121 -13.07 -6.03 -7.81
CA LEU A 121 -12.71 -6.00 -9.22
C LEU A 121 -13.55 -5.00 -10.02
N SER A 122 -14.87 -4.96 -9.78
CA SER A 122 -15.75 -4.02 -10.46
C SER A 122 -15.41 -2.55 -10.14
N LYS A 123 -15.03 -2.26 -8.89
CA LYS A 123 -14.67 -0.91 -8.43
C LYS A 123 -13.29 -0.48 -8.93
N LEU A 124 -12.36 -1.42 -9.08
CA LEU A 124 -11.06 -1.17 -9.73
C LEU A 124 -11.23 -0.87 -11.23
N LYS A 125 -12.08 -1.63 -11.93
CA LYS A 125 -12.39 -1.41 -13.36
C LYS A 125 -13.11 -0.10 -13.64
N ALA A 126 -14.12 0.25 -12.84
CA ALA A 126 -14.94 1.44 -13.06
C ALA A 126 -14.16 2.78 -13.02
N LYS A 127 -12.90 2.74 -12.56
CA LYS A 127 -12.00 3.90 -12.46
C LYS A 127 -10.95 3.96 -13.56
N GLU A 128 -10.96 3.07 -14.55
CA GLU A 128 -10.27 3.26 -15.83
C GLU A 128 -10.89 4.44 -16.58
N ASN A 129 -10.70 5.66 -16.06
CA ASN A 129 -11.03 6.86 -16.80
C ASN A 129 -10.02 6.96 -17.95
N PRO A 130 -10.45 6.99 -19.21
CA PRO A 130 -9.56 7.14 -20.37
C PRO A 130 -8.77 8.47 -20.36
N HIS A 131 -9.10 9.40 -19.45
CA HIS A 131 -8.38 10.66 -19.24
C HIS A 131 -7.33 10.62 -18.10
N LEU A 132 -7.27 9.55 -17.29
CA LEU A 132 -6.21 9.36 -16.30
C LEU A 132 -5.02 8.69 -16.99
N THR A 133 -4.00 9.49 -17.29
CA THR A 133 -2.81 9.10 -18.07
C THR A 133 -1.83 8.18 -17.32
N GLU A 134 -2.17 7.70 -16.13
CA GLU A 134 -1.25 6.94 -15.27
C GLU A 134 -1.83 5.55 -14.98
N LYS A 135 -1.20 4.53 -15.56
CA LYS A 135 -1.47 3.13 -15.19
C LYS A 135 -1.04 2.92 -13.74
N ARG A 136 -2.02 2.61 -12.88
CA ARG A 136 -1.81 2.32 -11.46
C ARG A 136 -1.78 0.81 -11.25
N ALA A 137 -0.93 0.33 -10.36
CA ALA A 137 -0.98 -1.07 -9.96
C ALA A 137 -2.24 -1.32 -9.12
N GLN A 138 -3.02 -2.33 -9.48
CA GLN A 138 -4.27 -2.66 -8.81
C GLN A 138 -4.12 -3.95 -8.01
N MET A 139 -4.60 -3.93 -6.77
CA MET A 139 -4.49 -5.10 -5.90
C MET A 139 -5.60 -5.15 -4.86
N ILE A 140 -5.77 -6.35 -4.35
CA ILE A 140 -6.74 -6.68 -3.32
C ILE A 140 -5.99 -7.26 -2.14
N LEU A 141 -6.28 -6.78 -0.93
CA LEU A 141 -5.83 -7.38 0.33
C LEU A 141 -7.03 -8.04 1.01
N LEU A 142 -7.14 -9.36 0.92
CA LEU A 142 -8.17 -10.16 1.55
C LEU A 142 -7.74 -10.53 2.98
N ILE A 143 -8.55 -10.18 3.98
CA ILE A 143 -8.29 -10.49 5.39
C ILE A 143 -9.44 -11.33 5.94
N SER A 144 -9.15 -12.56 6.34
CA SER A 144 -10.15 -13.52 6.82
C SER A 144 -9.49 -14.64 7.63
N ASP A 145 -10.29 -15.47 8.30
CA ASP A 145 -9.86 -16.73 8.91
C ASP A 145 -9.90 -17.92 7.94
N GLY A 146 -10.28 -17.72 6.68
CA GLY A 146 -10.23 -18.76 5.65
C GLY A 146 -11.47 -19.67 5.58
N GLU A 147 -12.48 -19.46 6.43
CA GLU A 147 -13.72 -20.26 6.43
C GLU A 147 -14.64 -19.88 5.26
N ASP A 148 -14.26 -20.32 4.06
CA ASP A 148 -14.95 -20.00 2.81
C ASP A 148 -16.13 -20.92 2.50
N PHE A 149 -17.31 -20.33 2.29
CA PHE A 149 -18.51 -21.01 1.78
C PHE A 149 -18.79 -20.73 0.29
N SER A 150 -17.82 -20.15 -0.44
CA SER A 150 -17.93 -19.92 -1.89
C SER A 150 -17.93 -21.24 -2.66
N ALA A 151 -18.83 -21.37 -3.63
CA ALA A 151 -18.92 -22.58 -4.45
C ALA A 151 -17.69 -22.78 -5.38
N ASN A 152 -17.36 -21.80 -6.22
CA ASN A 152 -16.25 -21.89 -7.18
C ASN A 152 -15.69 -20.48 -7.51
N LEU A 153 -14.39 -20.29 -7.31
CA LEU A 153 -13.67 -19.05 -7.60
C LEU A 153 -12.89 -19.08 -8.94
N GLY A 154 -12.87 -20.22 -9.65
CA GLY A 154 -12.13 -20.41 -10.90
C GLY A 154 -12.38 -19.35 -11.98
N PRO A 155 -13.63 -19.02 -12.33
CA PRO A 155 -13.93 -17.94 -13.28
C PRO A 155 -13.41 -16.58 -12.82
N LEU A 156 -13.43 -16.33 -11.51
CA LEU A 156 -12.98 -15.07 -10.93
C LEU A 156 -11.46 -14.93 -10.96
N TYR A 157 -10.72 -16.02 -10.74
CA TYR A 157 -9.26 -16.04 -10.91
C TYR A 157 -8.87 -15.67 -12.35
N HIS A 158 -9.60 -16.16 -13.35
CA HIS A 158 -9.36 -15.80 -14.75
C HIS A 158 -9.56 -14.28 -14.98
N ASP A 159 -10.64 -13.70 -14.45
CA ASP A 159 -10.91 -12.27 -14.59
C ASP A 159 -9.89 -11.38 -13.85
N LEU A 160 -9.45 -11.79 -12.66
CA LEU A 160 -8.42 -11.11 -11.88
C LEU A 160 -7.06 -11.13 -12.60
N ASN A 161 -6.67 -12.28 -13.13
CA ASN A 161 -5.42 -12.42 -13.89
C ASN A 161 -5.43 -11.62 -15.20
N ARG A 162 -6.55 -11.65 -15.94
CA ARG A 162 -6.69 -10.87 -17.19
C ARG A 162 -6.57 -9.35 -16.96
N THR A 163 -6.93 -8.90 -15.76
CA THR A 163 -6.89 -7.48 -15.38
C THR A 163 -5.62 -7.12 -14.61
N ASN A 164 -4.69 -8.07 -14.44
CA ASN A 164 -3.46 -7.91 -13.66
C ASN A 164 -3.73 -7.42 -12.21
N VAL A 165 -4.87 -7.79 -11.64
CA VAL A 165 -5.21 -7.51 -10.24
C VAL A 165 -4.71 -8.67 -9.39
N ARG A 166 -3.74 -8.39 -8.51
CA ARG A 166 -3.17 -9.38 -7.59
C ARG A 166 -3.96 -9.43 -6.29
N VAL A 167 -4.21 -10.62 -5.76
CA VAL A 167 -4.85 -10.80 -4.44
C VAL A 167 -3.81 -11.25 -3.43
N PHE A 168 -3.50 -10.39 -2.48
CA PHE A 168 -2.80 -10.76 -1.26
C PHE A 168 -3.81 -11.23 -0.23
N SER A 169 -3.49 -12.30 0.49
CA SER A 169 -4.35 -12.82 1.55
C SER A 169 -3.62 -12.78 2.88
N LEU A 170 -4.36 -12.39 3.92
CA LEU A 170 -3.89 -12.29 5.29
C LEU A 170 -4.81 -13.14 6.17
N GLY A 171 -4.32 -14.31 6.56
CA GLY A 171 -4.99 -15.21 7.48
C GLY A 171 -4.95 -14.68 8.90
N VAL A 172 -6.08 -14.76 9.62
CA VAL A 172 -6.15 -14.36 11.03
C VAL A 172 -6.80 -15.46 11.84
N GLY A 173 -6.06 -16.01 12.80
CA GLY A 173 -6.55 -17.08 13.64
C GLY A 173 -5.43 -18.04 14.05
N SER A 174 -5.83 -19.17 14.60
CA SER A 174 -4.93 -20.26 14.99
C SER A 174 -5.44 -21.59 14.48
N ASP A 175 -4.52 -22.55 14.29
CA ASP A 175 -4.86 -23.93 13.92
C ASP A 175 -5.67 -24.67 15.00
N LYS A 176 -5.44 -24.28 16.27
CA LYS A 176 -6.21 -24.79 17.41
C LYS A 176 -7.66 -24.31 17.35
N GLY A 177 -7.85 -23.08 16.89
CA GLY A 177 -9.12 -22.40 16.83
C GLY A 177 -9.65 -21.98 18.19
N ALA A 178 -10.78 -21.27 18.17
CA ALA A 178 -11.48 -20.83 19.37
C ALA A 178 -13.01 -20.89 19.18
N PRO A 179 -13.77 -21.02 20.28
CA PRO A 179 -15.21 -20.91 20.22
C PRO A 179 -15.64 -19.49 19.86
N ILE A 180 -16.72 -19.35 19.09
CA ILE A 180 -17.21 -18.05 18.63
C ILE A 180 -18.14 -17.45 19.69
N PRO A 181 -17.78 -16.31 20.33
CA PRO A 181 -18.60 -15.71 21.37
C PRO A 181 -19.82 -14.99 20.79
N LEU A 182 -20.93 -15.02 21.53
CA LEU A 182 -22.13 -14.20 21.32
C LEU A 182 -22.28 -13.20 22.47
N VAL A 183 -23.24 -12.27 22.37
CA VAL A 183 -23.58 -11.35 23.48
C VAL A 183 -23.88 -12.15 24.76
N LYS A 184 -24.49 -13.33 24.62
CA LYS A 184 -24.67 -14.30 25.69
C LYS A 184 -24.26 -15.68 25.18
N GLY A 185 -23.23 -16.25 25.80
CA GLY A 185 -22.75 -17.59 25.47
C GLY A 185 -21.89 -17.65 24.21
N TYR A 186 -22.00 -18.77 23.50
CA TYR A 186 -21.20 -19.09 22.30
C TYR A 186 -22.12 -19.65 21.22
N ILE A 187 -21.70 -19.57 19.96
CA ILE A 187 -22.39 -20.28 18.88
C ILE A 187 -22.28 -21.79 19.15
N THR A 188 -23.42 -22.47 19.08
CA THR A 188 -23.53 -23.92 19.23
C THR A 188 -24.05 -24.56 17.96
N ASP A 189 -23.61 -25.79 17.68
CA ASP A 189 -24.17 -26.61 16.62
C ASP A 189 -25.56 -27.17 17.01
N LYS A 190 -26.15 -27.96 16.11
CA LYS A 190 -27.46 -28.61 16.30
C LYS A 190 -27.49 -29.57 17.50
N ASN A 191 -26.34 -30.00 17.99
CA ASN A 191 -26.19 -30.91 19.13
C ASN A 191 -25.86 -30.16 20.44
N GLY A 192 -25.87 -28.83 20.43
CA GLY A 192 -25.54 -28.00 21.59
C GLY A 192 -24.04 -27.90 21.90
N LYS A 193 -23.16 -28.43 21.04
CA LYS A 193 -21.71 -28.32 21.21
C LYS A 193 -21.23 -26.98 20.64
N ARG A 194 -20.27 -26.34 21.31
CA ARG A 194 -19.69 -25.06 20.85
C ARG A 194 -19.00 -25.25 19.50
N VAL A 195 -19.32 -24.38 18.55
CA VAL A 195 -18.62 -24.30 17.25
C VAL A 195 -17.23 -23.73 17.49
N ILE A 196 -16.21 -24.44 17.04
CA ILE A 196 -14.81 -24.02 17.10
C ILE A 196 -14.41 -23.56 15.70
N SER A 197 -14.09 -22.28 15.56
CA SER A 197 -13.58 -21.72 14.31
C SER A 197 -12.07 -21.80 14.27
N LYS A 198 -11.51 -22.20 13.13
CA LYS A 198 -10.07 -22.40 12.92
C LYS A 198 -9.61 -21.61 11.70
N LEU A 199 -8.34 -21.23 11.72
CA LEU A 199 -7.71 -20.68 10.52
C LEU A 199 -7.63 -21.76 9.43
N ASN A 200 -8.09 -21.45 8.22
CA ASN A 200 -7.89 -22.24 7.02
C ASN A 200 -6.90 -21.50 6.10
N ALA A 201 -5.61 -21.70 6.37
CA ALA A 201 -4.53 -21.11 5.61
C ALA A 201 -4.50 -21.59 4.15
N GLU A 202 -4.83 -22.87 3.90
CA GLU A 202 -4.79 -23.49 2.57
C GLU A 202 -5.68 -22.75 1.58
N ARG A 203 -6.91 -22.42 2.00
CA ARG A 203 -7.87 -21.73 1.14
C ARG A 203 -7.41 -20.31 0.78
N LEU A 204 -6.85 -19.58 1.73
CA LEU A 204 -6.33 -18.23 1.51
C LEU A 204 -5.06 -18.25 0.65
N ALA A 205 -4.20 -19.25 0.82
CA ALA A 205 -3.02 -19.46 0.00
C ALA A 205 -3.38 -19.84 -1.44
N GLU A 206 -4.42 -20.66 -1.64
CA GLU A 206 -4.96 -20.98 -2.96
C GLU A 206 -5.38 -19.72 -3.72
N ILE A 207 -6.14 -18.82 -3.09
CA ILE A 207 -6.62 -17.57 -3.72
C ILE A 207 -5.46 -16.66 -4.11
N ALA A 208 -4.48 -16.48 -3.22
CA ALA A 208 -3.31 -15.67 -3.51
C ALA A 208 -2.44 -16.29 -4.62
N GLY A 209 -2.19 -17.60 -4.55
CA GLY A 209 -1.40 -18.32 -5.55
C GLY A 209 -2.01 -18.29 -6.95
N ASN A 210 -3.33 -18.40 -7.07
CA ASN A 210 -4.02 -18.32 -8.37
C ASN A 210 -4.04 -16.92 -8.99
N THR A 211 -3.65 -15.87 -8.25
CA THR A 211 -3.71 -14.47 -8.69
C THR A 211 -2.36 -13.74 -8.66
N ASN A 212 -1.25 -14.50 -8.62
CA ASN A 212 0.12 -13.97 -8.49
C ASN A 212 0.34 -13.07 -7.26
N GLY A 213 -0.44 -13.29 -6.20
CA GLY A 213 -0.25 -12.67 -4.90
C GLY A 213 0.54 -13.55 -3.94
N GLN A 214 0.52 -13.20 -2.66
CA GLN A 214 1.16 -13.95 -1.58
C GLN A 214 0.24 -14.05 -0.37
N TYR A 215 0.39 -15.16 0.36
CA TYR A 215 -0.28 -15.41 1.64
C TYR A 215 0.60 -14.97 2.80
N PHE A 216 -0.04 -14.40 3.82
CA PHE A 216 0.55 -13.97 5.08
C PHE A 216 -0.39 -14.33 6.23
N GLU A 217 0.14 -14.34 7.45
CA GLU A 217 -0.63 -14.69 8.63
C GLU A 217 -0.45 -13.72 9.81
N ILE A 218 -1.52 -13.54 10.60
CA ILE A 218 -1.51 -12.98 11.94
C ILE A 218 -1.80 -14.11 12.93
N GLY A 219 -0.73 -14.61 13.55
CA GLY A 219 -0.80 -15.60 14.62
C GLY A 219 -0.72 -14.97 16.02
N GLU A 220 -0.77 -15.81 17.05
CA GLU A 220 -0.79 -15.38 18.46
C GLU A 220 0.49 -14.63 18.88
N ARG A 221 1.65 -14.99 18.28
CA ARG A 221 2.98 -14.48 18.66
C ARG A 221 3.72 -13.74 17.55
N SER A 222 3.22 -13.77 16.33
CA SER A 222 3.87 -13.18 15.16
C SER A 222 2.85 -12.63 14.19
N SER A 223 3.10 -11.43 13.68
CA SER A 223 2.32 -10.79 12.63
C SER A 223 3.22 -10.61 11.41
N GLU A 224 2.80 -11.14 10.27
CA GLU A 224 3.55 -11.04 9.02
C GLU A 224 3.22 -9.76 8.22
N ILE A 225 2.51 -8.81 8.84
CA ILE A 225 2.22 -7.50 8.26
C ILE A 225 3.46 -6.79 7.69
N PRO A 226 4.65 -6.80 8.34
CA PRO A 226 5.86 -6.21 7.75
C PRO A 226 6.28 -6.87 6.43
N ARG A 227 6.11 -8.20 6.31
CA ARG A 227 6.39 -8.94 5.08
C ARG A 227 5.36 -8.59 3.99
N LEU A 228 4.08 -8.47 4.36
CA LEU A 228 3.02 -8.01 3.47
C LEU A 228 3.32 -6.62 2.91
N ILE A 229 3.67 -5.66 3.77
CA ILE A 229 4.04 -4.29 3.35
C ILE A 229 5.19 -4.33 2.35
N SER A 230 6.22 -5.12 2.64
CA SER A 230 7.38 -5.27 1.76
C SER A 230 7.00 -5.87 0.40
N ALA A 231 6.12 -6.88 0.38
CA ALA A 231 5.66 -7.52 -0.86
C ALA A 231 4.79 -6.58 -1.71
N VAL A 232 3.92 -5.78 -1.08
CA VAL A 232 3.10 -4.78 -1.78
C VAL A 232 3.97 -3.66 -2.35
N ASN A 233 4.98 -3.19 -1.61
CA ASN A 233 5.92 -2.17 -2.11
C ASN A 233 6.79 -2.70 -3.26
N ALA A 234 7.13 -3.99 -3.27
CA ALA A 234 7.91 -4.59 -4.35
C ALA A 234 7.18 -4.59 -5.71
N ILE A 235 5.83 -4.51 -5.73
CA ILE A 235 5.05 -4.43 -6.98
C ILE A 235 5.35 -3.16 -7.77
N GLU A 236 5.88 -2.10 -7.14
CA GLU A 236 6.27 -0.86 -7.81
C GLU A 236 7.30 -1.05 -8.94
N GLY A 237 7.96 -2.21 -9.02
CA GLY A 237 9.06 -2.49 -9.96
C GLY A 237 8.70 -3.00 -11.36
N GLU A 238 7.44 -3.36 -11.67
CA GLU A 238 7.10 -3.96 -12.97
C GLU A 238 6.45 -2.99 -13.97
N ARG A 239 7.31 -2.42 -14.85
CA ARG A 239 7.05 -1.88 -16.21
C ARG A 239 6.10 -0.67 -16.39
N GLN A 240 6.70 0.52 -16.51
CA GLN A 240 6.66 1.46 -17.68
C GLN A 240 6.56 2.97 -17.37
N GLU A 241 7.18 3.72 -18.30
CA GLU A 241 7.20 5.15 -18.64
C GLU A 241 7.57 6.21 -17.58
N THR A 242 8.82 6.67 -17.72
CA THR A 242 9.41 7.82 -17.06
C THR A 242 8.64 9.11 -17.37
N ARG A 243 7.94 9.67 -16.38
CA ARG A 243 7.65 11.10 -16.39
C ARG A 243 8.84 11.84 -15.82
N THR A 244 9.51 12.63 -16.68
CA THR A 244 10.66 13.43 -16.28
C THR A 244 10.20 14.77 -15.73
N VAL A 245 10.45 15.03 -14.45
CA VAL A 245 10.29 16.37 -13.87
C VAL A 245 11.57 17.15 -14.12
N ASP A 246 11.46 18.32 -14.73
CA ASP A 246 12.59 19.22 -14.96
C ASP A 246 13.00 19.86 -13.64
N VAL A 247 14.07 19.37 -13.03
CA VAL A 247 14.68 20.02 -11.87
C VAL A 247 15.79 20.92 -12.41
N ARG A 248 15.67 22.24 -12.20
CA ARG A 248 16.75 23.17 -12.50
C ARG A 248 17.86 22.97 -11.48
N ALA A 249 18.99 22.42 -11.92
CA ALA A 249 20.15 22.26 -11.07
C ALA A 249 20.90 23.59 -10.93
N ASN A 250 21.28 23.94 -9.71
CA ASN A 250 22.14 25.09 -9.48
C ASN A 250 23.55 24.80 -10.05
N LYS A 251 24.04 25.68 -10.93
CA LYS A 251 25.30 25.57 -11.65
C LYS A 251 26.37 26.55 -11.15
N TYR A 252 26.28 26.96 -9.89
CA TYR A 252 27.22 27.89 -9.23
C TYR A 252 28.71 27.52 -9.42
N TYR A 253 29.03 26.24 -9.62
CA TYR A 253 30.40 25.78 -9.80
C TYR A 253 31.09 26.34 -11.06
N TYR A 254 30.36 26.65 -12.14
CA TYR A 254 30.97 27.25 -13.35
C TYR A 254 31.52 28.67 -13.11
N PRO A 255 30.71 29.66 -12.65
CA PRO A 255 31.23 31.00 -12.35
C PRO A 255 32.23 30.97 -11.20
N LEU A 256 32.09 30.05 -10.23
CA LEU A 256 33.05 29.89 -9.13
C LEU A 256 34.43 29.41 -9.63
N MET A 257 34.47 28.41 -10.50
CA MET A 257 35.74 27.94 -11.10
C MET A 257 36.42 29.05 -11.91
N LEU A 258 35.65 29.84 -12.66
CA LEU A 258 36.20 30.97 -13.42
C LEU A 258 36.76 32.06 -12.49
N ALA A 259 36.07 32.35 -11.38
CA ALA A 259 36.57 33.27 -10.36
C ALA A 259 37.90 32.79 -9.74
N LEU A 260 38.02 31.50 -9.43
CA LEU A 260 39.24 30.90 -8.88
C LEU A 260 40.43 31.04 -9.84
N VAL A 261 40.21 30.85 -11.15
CA VAL A 261 41.26 31.05 -12.17
C VAL A 261 41.75 32.50 -12.19
N PHE A 262 40.84 33.48 -12.13
CA PHE A 262 41.22 34.89 -12.09
C PHE A 262 41.95 35.29 -10.80
N ILE A 263 41.59 34.68 -9.65
CA ILE A 263 42.31 34.87 -8.39
C ILE A 263 43.74 34.33 -8.50
N MET A 264 43.92 33.12 -9.05
CA MET A 264 45.27 32.56 -9.27
C MET A 264 46.12 33.45 -10.18
N LEU A 265 45.54 33.98 -11.25
CA LEU A 265 46.24 34.89 -12.15
C LEU A 265 46.63 36.20 -11.45
N ASP A 266 45.72 36.82 -10.68
CA ASP A 266 46.02 38.06 -9.94
C ASP A 266 47.19 37.85 -8.96
N ILE A 267 47.19 36.72 -8.23
CA ILE A 267 48.27 36.34 -7.32
C ILE A 267 49.60 36.20 -8.07
N LEU A 268 49.62 35.51 -9.21
CA LEU A 268 50.84 35.30 -10.00
C LEU A 268 51.41 36.60 -10.58
N PHE A 269 50.54 37.53 -11.00
CA PHE A 269 50.96 38.86 -11.44
C PHE A 269 51.51 39.71 -10.29
N ILE A 270 50.89 39.66 -9.10
CA ILE A 270 51.38 40.37 -7.91
C ILE A 270 52.78 39.87 -7.53
N PHE A 271 53.00 38.56 -7.52
CA PHE A 271 54.32 37.99 -7.21
C PHE A 271 55.39 38.33 -8.25
N ASN A 272 55.05 38.42 -9.53
CA ASN A 272 56.00 38.80 -10.58
C ASN A 272 56.32 40.29 -10.59
N VAL A 273 55.39 41.16 -10.18
CA VAL A 273 55.62 42.61 -10.08
C VAL A 273 56.42 42.99 -8.84
N ILE A 274 56.29 42.25 -7.73
CA ILE A 274 57.09 42.47 -6.51
C ILE A 274 58.55 41.97 -6.66
N ARG A 275 58.84 41.22 -7.74
CA ARG A 275 60.17 40.64 -8.02
C ARG A 275 61.01 41.46 -9.01
N ILE A 276 60.57 42.66 -9.37
CA ILE A 276 61.29 43.68 -10.16
C ILE A 276 61.54 44.88 -9.23
#